data_AF-A0A1Q2M442-F1
#
_entry.id   AF-A0A1Q2M442-F1
#
_cell.length_a   1.000
_cell.length_b   1.000
_cell.length_c   1.000
_cell.angle_alpha   90.00
_cell.angle_beta   90.00
_cell.angle_gamma   90.00
#
_symmetry.space_group_name_H-M   'P 1'
#
loop_
_entity.id
_entity.type
_entity.pdbx_description
1 polymer ?
#
loop_
_entity_poly.entity_id
_entity_poly.type
_entity_poly.pdbx_seq_one_letter_code
_entity_poly.pdbx_strand_id
1 'polypeptide(L)' 'MTPRQFYYSRSKEEVEALAKAAGTTLGNFKQIAVAHGPVGRKLAERLARASQGQISELEALYPERYEEQPEQKQAS' A
#
# COMPACT_ATOMS: atom_id res chain seq x y z
N MET A 1 6.61 5.28 0.67
CA MET A 1 5.52 4.98 1.63
C MET A 1 4.88 3.65 1.26
N THR A 2 4.36 2.92 2.26
CA THR A 2 3.65 1.65 2.04
C THR A 2 2.23 1.88 1.50
N PRO A 3 1.58 0.87 0.88
CA PRO A 3 0.18 0.98 0.46
C PRO A 3 -0.76 1.34 1.61
N ARG A 4 -0.48 0.87 2.83
CA ARG A 4 -1.23 1.22 4.04
C ARG A 4 -1.11 2.70 4.39
N GLN A 5 0.10 3.23 4.43
CA GLN A 5 0.36 4.65 4.68
C GLN A 5 -0.32 5.52 3.63
N PHE A 6 -0.28 5.12 2.36
CA PHE A 6 -0.99 5.82 1.29
C PHE A 6 -2.50 5.80 1.50
N TYR A 7 -3.08 4.63 1.83
CA TYR A 7 -4.52 4.48 2.05
C TYR A 7 -5.06 5.39 3.17
N TYR A 8 -4.32 5.56 4.26
CA TYR A 8 -4.74 6.37 5.40
C TYR A 8 -4.38 7.85 5.31
N SER A 9 -3.49 8.24 4.39
CA SER A 9 -3.06 9.63 4.20
C SER A 9 -3.77 10.36 3.05
N ARG A 10 -4.62 9.65 2.30
CA ARG A 10 -5.26 10.15 1.07
C ARG A 10 -6.76 10.00 1.12
N SER A 11 -7.47 10.81 0.34
CA SER A 11 -8.91 10.68 0.20
C SER A 11 -9.27 9.38 -0.52
N LYS A 12 -10.51 8.92 -0.35
CA LYS A 12 -11.01 7.73 -1.04
C LYS A 12 -10.91 7.90 -2.57
N GLU A 13 -11.20 9.08 -3.07
CA GLU A 13 -11.15 9.43 -4.49
C GLU A 13 -9.73 9.36 -5.04
N GLU A 14 -8.73 9.87 -4.30
CA GLU A 14 -7.32 9.77 -4.66
C GLU A 14 -6.86 8.30 -4.72
N VAL A 15 -7.26 7.49 -3.73
CA VAL A 15 -6.93 6.06 -3.69
C VAL A 15 -7.59 5.30 -4.83
N GLU A 16 -8.86 5.59 -5.13
CA GLU A 16 -9.57 4.97 -6.24
C GLU A 16 -8.96 5.35 -7.60
N ALA A 17 -8.59 6.61 -7.78
CA ALA A 17 -7.90 7.08 -8.98
C ALA A 17 -6.55 6.37 -9.17
N LEU A 18 -5.76 6.24 -8.09
CA LEU A 18 -4.52 5.50 -8.10
C LEU A 18 -4.74 4.03 -8.47
N ALA A 19 -5.70 3.36 -7.81
CA ALA A 19 -5.99 1.95 -8.05
C ALA A 19 -6.37 1.70 -9.52
N LYS A 20 -7.21 2.59 -10.09
CA LYS A 20 -7.59 2.55 -11.50
C LYS A 20 -6.38 2.76 -12.41
N ALA A 21 -5.53 3.75 -12.12
CA ALA A 21 -4.33 4.04 -12.91
C ALA A 21 -3.30 2.89 -12.86
N ALA A 22 -3.20 2.19 -11.73
CA ALA A 22 -2.37 0.99 -11.59
C ALA A 22 -2.99 -0.27 -12.21
N GLY A 23 -4.21 -0.18 -12.77
CA GLY A 23 -4.91 -1.30 -13.39
C GLY A 23 -5.37 -2.34 -12.36
N THR A 24 -5.95 -1.87 -11.25
CA THR A 24 -6.61 -2.67 -10.21
C THR A 24 -7.90 -1.97 -9.73
N THR A 25 -8.51 -2.44 -8.65
CA THR A 25 -9.73 -1.85 -8.07
C THR A 25 -9.46 -1.29 -6.68
N LEU A 26 -10.29 -0.35 -6.22
CA LEU A 26 -10.24 0.16 -4.85
C LEU A 26 -10.36 -0.98 -3.82
N GLY A 27 -11.21 -1.98 -4.09
CA GLY A 27 -11.38 -3.15 -3.22
C GLY A 27 -10.09 -3.96 -3.09
N ASN A 28 -9.43 -4.26 -4.21
CA ASN A 28 -8.15 -4.99 -4.18
C ASN A 28 -7.04 -4.15 -3.52
N PHE A 29 -6.98 -2.84 -3.79
CA PHE A 29 -6.03 -1.96 -3.11
C PHE A 29 -6.27 -1.91 -1.59
N LYS A 30 -7.52 -1.88 -1.14
CA LYS A 30 -7.87 -1.97 0.28
C LYS A 30 -7.44 -3.30 0.90
N GLN A 31 -7.59 -4.42 0.19
CA GLN A 31 -7.11 -5.73 0.66
C GLN A 31 -5.59 -5.72 0.86
N ILE A 32 -4.86 -5.14 -0.09
CA ILE A 32 -3.40 -4.97 0.00
C ILE A 32 -3.02 -4.10 1.20
N ALA A 33 -3.63 -2.91 1.31
CA ALA A 33 -3.26 -1.91 2.30
C ALA A 33 -3.68 -2.26 3.74
N VAL A 34 -4.85 -2.88 3.93
CA VAL A 34 -5.46 -3.07 5.26
C VAL A 34 -5.46 -4.52 5.70
N ALA A 35 -5.72 -5.45 4.77
CA ALA A 35 -5.83 -6.88 5.06
C ALA A 35 -4.53 -7.66 4.82
N HIS A 36 -3.42 -6.97 4.54
CA HIS A 36 -2.13 -7.56 4.17
C HIS A 36 -2.27 -8.58 3.02
N GLY A 37 -3.15 -8.27 2.05
CA GLY A 37 -3.36 -9.08 0.87
C GLY A 37 -2.09 -9.17 0.01
N PRO A 38 -1.90 -10.26 -0.73
CA PRO A 38 -0.68 -10.46 -1.51
C PRO A 38 -0.53 -9.42 -2.62
N VAL A 39 0.67 -8.85 -2.76
CA VAL A 39 1.04 -7.97 -3.87
C VAL A 39 2.09 -8.65 -4.73
N GLY A 40 1.77 -8.88 -6.00
CA GLY A 40 2.76 -9.33 -6.97
C GLY A 40 3.65 -8.19 -7.47
N ARG A 41 4.89 -8.52 -7.88
CA ARG A 41 5.87 -7.56 -8.42
C ARG A 41 5.31 -6.61 -9.49
N LYS A 42 4.59 -7.16 -10.48
CA LYS A 42 3.97 -6.35 -11.56
C LYS A 42 2.91 -5.37 -11.06
N LEU A 43 2.22 -5.67 -9.95
CA LEU A 43 1.27 -4.75 -9.35
C LEU A 43 2.00 -3.68 -8.52
N ALA A 44 3.02 -4.07 -7.75
CA ALA A 44 3.86 -3.13 -7.02
C ALA A 44 4.52 -2.09 -7.95
N GLU A 45 5.10 -2.52 -9.07
CA GLU A 45 5.69 -1.64 -10.08
C GLU A 45 4.64 -0.65 -10.65
N ARG A 46 3.44 -1.14 -10.98
CA ARG A 46 2.34 -0.29 -11.47
C ARG A 46 1.86 0.71 -10.42
N LEU A 47 1.78 0.31 -9.16
CA LEU A 47 1.43 1.21 -8.05
C LEU A 47 2.49 2.29 -7.85
N ALA A 48 3.78 1.92 -7.93
CA ALA A 48 4.87 2.88 -7.84
C ALA A 48 4.83 3.88 -9.01
N ARG A 49 4.63 3.40 -10.24
CA ARG A 49 4.50 4.27 -11.41
C ARG A 49 3.27 5.18 -11.34
N ALA A 50 2.11 4.63 -10.98
CA ALA A 50 0.85 5.37 -10.91
C ALA A 50 0.85 6.43 -9.79
N SER A 51 1.53 6.16 -8.69
CA SER A 51 1.70 7.10 -7.58
C SER A 51 2.89 8.06 -7.76
N GLN A 52 3.56 8.04 -8.92
CA GLN A 52 4.74 8.86 -9.19
C GLN A 52 5.86 8.66 -8.13
N GLY A 53 6.01 7.43 -7.65
CA GLY A 53 7.02 7.06 -6.65
C GLY A 53 6.62 7.33 -5.19
N GLN A 54 5.43 7.86 -4.92
CA GLN A 54 4.95 8.03 -3.53
C GLN A 54 4.83 6.68 -2.82
N ILE A 55 4.26 5.69 -3.51
CA ILE A 55 4.34 4.28 -3.11
C ILE A 55 5.63 3.70 -3.69
N SER A 56 6.49 3.17 -2.84
CA SER A 56 7.71 2.48 -3.28
C SER A 56 7.37 1.04 -3.64
N GLU A 57 7.98 0.52 -4.71
CA GLU A 57 7.81 -0.89 -5.12
C GLU A 57 8.24 -1.84 -3.99
N LEU A 58 9.38 -1.56 -3.35
CA LEU A 58 9.91 -2.38 -2.25
C LEU A 58 9.02 -2.30 -1.01
N GLU A 59 8.50 -1.12 -0.70
CA GLU A 59 7.58 -0.93 0.43
C GLU A 59 6.21 -1.56 0.18
N ALA A 60 5.78 -1.68 -1.09
CA ALA A 60 4.56 -2.39 -1.46
C ALA A 60 4.72 -3.91 -1.44
N LEU A 61 5.92 -4.42 -1.73
CA LEU A 61 6.24 -5.85 -1.69
C LEU A 61 6.52 -6.38 -0.28
N TYR A 62 7.11 -5.53 0.57
CA TYR A 62 7.55 -5.91 1.91
C TYR A 62 7.10 -4.89 2.96
N PRO A 63 5.79 -4.57 3.06
CA PRO A 63 5.30 -3.53 3.96
C PRO A 63 5.69 -3.77 5.42
N GLU A 64 5.82 -5.03 5.84
CA GLU A 64 6.25 -5.43 7.19
C GLU A 64 7.67 -4.96 7.58
N ARG A 65 8.50 -4.58 6.60
CA ARG A 65 9.85 -4.03 6.84
C ARG A 65 9.85 -2.52 7.09
N TYR A 66 8.75 -1.84 6.76
CA TYR A 66 8.65 -0.37 6.75
C TYR A 66 7.48 0.16 7.56
N GLU A 67 6.52 -0.69 7.89
CA GLU A 67 5.48 -0.42 8.88
C GLU A 67 6.04 -0.74 10.26
N GLU A 68 6.10 0.26 11.13
CA GLU A 68 6.37 0.01 12.55
C GLU A 68 5.30 -0.94 13.06
N GLN A 69 5.71 -2.14 13.49
CA GLN A 69 4.80 -3.03 14.20
C GLN A 69 4.33 -2.26 15.44
N PRO A 70 3.01 -2.11 15.69
CA PRO A 70 2.56 -1.66 16.99
C PRO A 70 3.12 -2.67 18.00
N GLU A 71 4.02 -2.17 18.83
CA GLU A 71 5.01 -2.95 19.54
C GLU A 71 4.42 -4.06 20.42
N GLN A 72 5.23 -5.09 20.64
CA GLN A 72 5.37 -5.72 21.94
C GLN A 72 5.78 -4.64 22.99
N LYS A 73 4.88 -3.70 23.29
CA LYS A 73 4.95 -2.76 24.40
C LYS A 73 3.82 -3.13 25.37
N GLN A 74 4.04 -4.20 26.13
CA GLN A 74 3.50 -4.38 27.49
C GLN A 74 3.93 -5.75 28.04
N ALA A 75 5.13 -5.78 28.63
CA ALA A 75 5.47 -6.62 29.79
C ALA A 75 6.79 -6.08 30.36
N SER A 76 6.69 -4.99 31.11
CA SER A 76 7.73 -4.56 32.07
C SER A 76 7.09 -4.56 33.45
#